data_AF-A0A3D0XMP4-F1
#
_entry.id   AF-A0A3D0XMP4-F1
#
_cell.length_a   1.000
_cell.length_b   1.000
_cell.length_c   1.000
_cell.angle_alpha   90.00
_cell.angle_beta   90.00
_cell.angle_gamma   90.00
#
_symmetry.space_group_name_H-M   'P 1'
#
loop_
_entity.id
_entity.type
_entity.pdbx_description
1 polymer ?
#
loop_
_entity_poly.entity_id
_entity_poly.type
_entity_poly.pdbx_seq_one_letter_code
_entity_poly.pdbx_strand_id
1 'polypeptide(L)'
;GVQVMGVKGELYSVYSPDLQQGMAKLCAKAGIIVPNITEATLLLGEHYHAAAYKEAEIEKLLHALAKLGAPKVVLTGVDFGDGKLGAACYDQQTDAVSYAFNQKIEGYYHGTGDVFGSALLAGLMRNKTLAESTQLAVDFTVGSIKRTHAAGDDVRFGVDFEEELPNFMRNLGLLSK
;
A
#
# COMPACT_ATOMS: atom_id res chain seq x y z
N GLY A 1 -1.74 7.92 -1.01
CA GLY A 1 -1.59 7.44 0.38
C GLY A 1 -0.15 7.71 0.68
N VAL A 2 0.09 8.76 1.43
CA VAL A 2 1.40 9.42 1.45
C VAL A 2 2.39 8.52 2.19
N GLN A 3 3.54 8.24 1.57
CA GLN A 3 4.73 7.71 2.26
C GLN A 3 5.27 8.83 3.16
N VAL A 4 4.71 8.99 4.36
CA VAL A 4 5.01 10.15 5.24
C VAL A 4 6.13 9.85 6.23
N MET A 5 6.35 8.57 6.62
CA MET A 5 7.11 8.28 7.85
C MET A 5 8.45 7.58 7.65
N GLY A 6 8.65 6.88 6.55
CA GLY A 6 9.94 6.26 6.25
C GLY A 6 9.89 5.22 5.15
N VAL A 7 11.08 4.82 4.70
CA VAL A 7 11.31 3.82 3.67
C VAL A 7 12.51 2.97 4.11
N LYS A 8 12.43 1.64 3.97
CA LYS A 8 13.50 0.69 4.33
C LYS A 8 13.94 0.73 5.80
N GLY A 9 13.03 1.07 6.72
CA GLY A 9 13.34 1.12 8.15
C GLY A 9 14.13 2.35 8.60
N GLU A 10 14.52 3.24 7.67
CA GLU A 10 15.07 4.54 8.02
C GLU A 10 13.94 5.55 8.19
N LEU A 11 13.90 6.14 9.39
CA LEU A 11 13.01 7.22 9.76
C LEU A 11 13.30 8.45 8.89
N TYR A 12 12.27 9.16 8.44
CA TYR A 12 12.49 10.58 8.18
C TYR A 12 12.94 11.23 9.50
N SER A 13 13.93 12.12 9.44
CA SER A 13 14.62 12.76 10.57
C SER A 13 13.71 13.49 11.59
N VAL A 14 12.40 13.54 11.32
CA VAL A 14 11.36 14.24 12.07
C VAL A 14 10.54 13.30 12.98
N TYR A 15 10.80 11.98 12.97
CA TYR A 15 9.99 11.03 13.74
C TYR A 15 10.33 11.05 15.24
N SER A 16 9.36 11.48 16.06
CA SER A 16 9.41 11.49 17.52
C SER A 16 8.28 10.63 18.11
N PRO A 17 8.39 10.18 19.38
CA PRO A 17 7.28 9.53 20.08
C PRO A 17 5.98 10.34 20.07
N ASP A 18 6.08 11.67 20.06
CA ASP A 18 4.92 12.57 19.98
C ASP A 18 4.24 12.49 18.61
N LEU A 19 5.02 12.40 17.53
CA LEU A 19 4.50 12.22 16.17
C LEU A 19 3.81 10.86 16.02
N GLN A 20 4.38 9.79 16.59
CA GLN A 20 3.76 8.46 16.62
C GLN A 20 2.39 8.51 17.29
N GLN A 21 2.31 9.09 18.50
CA GLN A 21 1.04 9.22 19.22
C GLN A 21 0.03 10.09 18.47
N GLY A 22 0.49 11.19 17.86
CA GLY A 22 -0.33 12.05 17.02
C GLY A 22 -0.91 11.30 15.83
N MET A 23 -0.11 10.49 15.16
CA MET A 23 -0.58 9.70 14.02
C MET A 23 -1.54 8.59 14.44
N ALA A 24 -1.26 7.87 15.54
CA ALA A 24 -2.18 6.86 16.05
C ALA A 24 -3.58 7.45 16.30
N LYS A 25 -3.65 8.67 16.88
CA LYS A 25 -4.91 9.41 17.06
C LYS A 25 -5.58 9.80 15.73
N LEU A 26 -4.80 10.06 14.68
CA LEU A 26 -5.34 10.35 13.35
C LEU A 26 -5.89 9.08 12.68
N CYS A 27 -5.15 7.96 12.76
CA CYS A 27 -5.58 6.66 12.28
C CYS A 27 -6.92 6.24 12.90
N ALA A 28 -7.12 6.50 14.20
CA ALA A 28 -8.36 6.21 14.91
C ALA A 28 -9.61 6.92 14.34
N LYS A 29 -9.43 7.99 13.55
CA LYS A 29 -10.51 8.76 12.92
C LYS A 29 -10.70 8.40 11.45
N ALA A 30 -9.83 7.58 10.87
CA ALA A 30 -9.85 7.24 9.46
C ALA A 30 -10.78 6.04 9.20
N GLY A 31 -11.57 6.10 8.12
CA GLY A 31 -12.37 4.94 7.68
C GLY A 31 -11.52 3.82 7.08
N ILE A 32 -10.30 4.15 6.63
CA ILE A 32 -9.29 3.22 6.12
C ILE A 32 -7.91 3.82 6.35
N ILE A 33 -6.94 2.98 6.73
CA ILE A 33 -5.52 3.36 6.77
C ILE A 33 -4.72 2.50 5.80
N VAL A 34 -3.69 3.11 5.18
CA VAL A 34 -2.90 2.46 4.11
C VAL A 34 -1.40 2.56 4.40
N PRO A 35 -0.89 2.03 5.53
CA PRO A 35 0.54 2.10 5.83
C PRO A 35 1.34 1.14 4.95
N ASN A 36 2.61 1.45 4.72
CA ASN A 36 3.60 0.45 4.31
C ASN A 36 4.17 -0.30 5.53
N ILE A 37 4.94 -1.38 5.33
CA ILE A 37 5.55 -2.17 6.42
C ILE A 37 6.39 -1.31 7.38
N THR A 38 7.20 -0.38 6.86
CA THR A 38 7.98 0.54 7.70
C THR A 38 7.05 1.41 8.54
N GLU A 39 6.08 2.08 7.94
CA GLU A 39 5.07 2.88 8.66
C GLU A 39 4.29 2.08 9.69
N ALA A 40 3.91 0.85 9.37
CA ALA A 40 3.18 -0.04 10.27
C ALA A 40 4.00 -0.38 11.52
N THR A 41 5.24 -0.82 11.34
CA THR A 41 6.13 -1.13 12.47
C THR A 41 6.38 0.11 13.33
N LEU A 42 6.55 1.28 12.71
CA LEU A 42 6.72 2.55 13.42
C LEU A 42 5.48 2.96 14.22
N LEU A 43 4.27 2.84 13.65
CA LEU A 43 3.03 3.17 14.33
C LEU A 43 2.81 2.27 15.54
N LEU A 44 3.15 0.99 15.42
CA LEU A 44 3.00 -0.02 16.47
C LEU A 44 4.15 -0.04 17.48
N GLY A 45 5.25 0.70 17.23
CA GLY A 45 6.46 0.61 18.05
C GLY A 45 7.16 -0.75 17.94
N GLU A 46 6.97 -1.47 16.84
CA GLU A 46 7.64 -2.74 16.55
C GLU A 46 8.96 -2.52 15.79
N HIS A 47 9.85 -3.51 15.82
CA HIS A 47 11.13 -3.46 15.12
C HIS A 47 10.96 -3.85 13.65
N TYR A 48 11.35 -2.96 12.74
CA TYR A 48 11.39 -3.24 11.30
C TYR A 48 12.48 -4.26 10.95
N HIS A 49 12.22 -5.17 10.00
CA HIS A 49 13.28 -5.99 9.41
C HIS A 49 13.13 -6.08 7.89
N ALA A 50 14.26 -6.25 7.20
CA ALA A 50 14.32 -6.33 5.74
C ALA A 50 14.07 -7.75 5.18
N ALA A 51 14.01 -8.77 6.03
CA ALA A 51 13.73 -10.14 5.60
C ALA A 51 12.29 -10.27 5.08
N ALA A 52 12.07 -11.25 4.19
CA ALA A 52 10.73 -11.61 3.74
C ALA A 52 9.85 -11.96 4.95
N TYR A 53 8.63 -11.44 4.94
CA TYR A 53 7.67 -11.66 6.01
C TYR A 53 6.99 -13.02 5.83
N LYS A 54 6.41 -13.55 6.89
CA LYS A 54 5.46 -14.68 6.82
C LYS A 54 4.04 -14.17 6.92
N GLU A 55 3.10 -14.96 6.40
CA GLU A 55 1.66 -14.66 6.44
C GLU A 55 1.19 -14.30 7.85
N ALA A 56 1.55 -15.12 8.86
CA ALA A 56 1.20 -14.87 10.25
C ALA A 56 1.75 -13.53 10.82
N GLU A 57 2.90 -13.07 10.33
CA GLU A 57 3.47 -11.78 10.74
C GLU A 57 2.67 -10.63 10.13
N ILE A 58 2.26 -10.77 8.87
CA ILE A 58 1.41 -9.80 8.17
C ILE A 58 0.03 -9.70 8.83
N GLU A 59 -0.61 -10.83 9.13
CA GLU A 59 -1.91 -10.84 9.82
C GLU A 59 -1.81 -10.20 11.20
N LYS A 60 -0.74 -10.51 11.96
CA LYS A 60 -0.48 -9.86 13.26
C LYS A 60 -0.40 -8.34 13.12
N LEU A 61 0.33 -7.83 12.12
CA LEU A 61 0.44 -6.39 11.86
C LEU A 61 -0.92 -5.79 11.49
N LEU A 62 -1.69 -6.42 10.60
CA LEU A 62 -3.02 -5.96 10.21
C LEU A 62 -3.97 -5.82 11.41
N HIS A 63 -4.04 -6.86 12.24
CA HIS A 63 -4.89 -6.83 13.44
C HIS A 63 -4.41 -5.82 14.47
N ALA A 64 -3.10 -5.65 14.64
CA ALA A 64 -2.54 -4.63 15.54
C ALA A 64 -2.85 -3.21 15.05
N LEU A 65 -2.75 -2.96 13.75
CA LEU A 65 -3.12 -1.68 13.12
C LEU A 65 -4.63 -1.40 13.25
N ALA A 66 -5.48 -2.41 13.06
CA ALA A 66 -6.93 -2.24 13.22
C ALA A 66 -7.31 -1.83 14.66
N LYS A 67 -6.57 -2.31 15.67
CA LYS A 67 -6.75 -1.90 17.07
C LYS A 67 -6.43 -0.41 17.33
N LEU A 68 -5.80 0.30 16.40
CA LEU A 68 -5.67 1.76 16.46
C LEU A 68 -7.00 2.48 16.22
N GLY A 69 -8.04 1.79 15.74
CA GLY A 69 -9.41 2.30 15.61
C GLY A 69 -9.92 2.42 14.16
N ALA A 70 -9.08 2.14 13.16
CA ALA A 70 -9.51 2.13 11.77
C ALA A 70 -10.19 0.79 11.42
N PRO A 71 -11.43 0.79 10.88
CA PRO A 71 -12.18 -0.44 10.61
C PRO A 71 -11.66 -1.20 9.38
N LYS A 72 -10.85 -0.56 8.54
CA LYS A 72 -10.21 -1.17 7.38
C LYS A 72 -8.73 -0.80 7.35
N VAL A 73 -7.87 -1.78 7.04
CA VAL A 73 -6.42 -1.61 6.96
C VAL A 73 -5.93 -2.19 5.65
N VAL A 74 -5.05 -1.47 4.93
CA VAL A 74 -4.35 -1.97 3.75
C VAL A 74 -2.85 -1.80 3.97
N LEU A 75 -2.14 -2.89 4.24
CA LEU A 75 -0.71 -2.92 4.46
C LEU A 75 0.01 -3.14 3.13
N THR A 76 0.78 -2.14 2.69
CA THR A 76 1.54 -2.19 1.42
C THR A 76 2.98 -2.64 1.63
N GLY A 77 3.62 -3.13 0.56
CA GLY A 77 5.01 -3.59 0.60
C GLY A 77 5.16 -5.01 1.15
N VAL A 78 4.11 -5.83 1.04
CA VAL A 78 4.13 -7.24 1.46
C VAL A 78 4.93 -8.05 0.44
N ASP A 79 5.95 -8.76 0.91
CA ASP A 79 6.85 -9.60 0.12
C ASP A 79 7.16 -10.88 0.92
N PHE A 80 6.86 -12.04 0.31
CA PHE A 80 7.06 -13.37 0.89
C PHE A 80 8.30 -14.10 0.32
N GLY A 81 9.11 -13.42 -0.51
CA GLY A 81 10.33 -13.98 -1.09
C GLY A 81 10.11 -14.85 -2.32
N ASP A 82 8.91 -14.84 -2.92
CA ASP A 82 8.55 -15.63 -4.11
C ASP A 82 8.66 -14.83 -5.44
N GLY A 83 9.28 -13.65 -5.39
CA GLY A 83 9.43 -12.74 -6.54
C GLY A 83 8.20 -11.85 -6.79
N LYS A 84 7.22 -11.85 -5.89
CA LYS A 84 6.06 -10.95 -5.94
C LYS A 84 6.14 -9.89 -4.85
N LEU A 85 5.49 -8.77 -5.12
CA LEU A 85 5.32 -7.66 -4.18
C LEU A 85 3.87 -7.20 -4.26
N GLY A 86 3.30 -6.81 -3.14
CA GLY A 86 1.92 -6.37 -3.12
C GLY A 86 1.46 -5.78 -1.80
N ALA A 87 0.20 -6.05 -1.48
CA ALA A 87 -0.46 -5.56 -0.29
C ALA A 87 -1.37 -6.63 0.31
N ALA A 88 -1.59 -6.52 1.62
CA ALA A 88 -2.59 -7.28 2.34
C ALA A 88 -3.63 -6.32 2.92
N CYS A 89 -4.90 -6.70 2.92
CA CYS A 89 -5.97 -5.89 3.48
C CYS A 89 -6.79 -6.66 4.51
N TYR A 90 -7.25 -5.95 5.54
CA TYR A 90 -8.14 -6.46 6.58
C TYR A 90 -9.39 -5.60 6.67
N ASP A 91 -10.56 -6.25 6.68
CA ASP A 91 -11.85 -5.62 6.93
C ASP A 91 -12.44 -6.15 8.24
N GLN A 92 -12.56 -5.27 9.24
CA GLN A 92 -13.09 -5.61 10.56
C GLN A 92 -14.56 -6.03 10.51
N GLN A 93 -15.33 -5.57 9.51
CA GLN A 93 -16.74 -5.91 9.40
C GLN A 93 -16.96 -7.38 9.03
N THR A 94 -16.10 -7.94 8.19
CA THR A 94 -16.17 -9.33 7.74
C THR A 94 -15.16 -10.24 8.43
N ASP A 95 -14.28 -9.66 9.26
CA ASP A 95 -13.12 -10.31 9.87
C ASP A 95 -12.26 -11.08 8.85
N ALA A 96 -12.07 -10.50 7.67
CA ALA A 96 -11.43 -11.15 6.54
C ALA A 96 -10.10 -10.47 6.20
N VAL A 97 -9.07 -11.28 6.03
CA VAL A 97 -7.80 -10.89 5.41
C VAL A 97 -7.81 -11.29 3.94
N SER A 98 -7.26 -10.44 3.07
CA SER A 98 -7.07 -10.76 1.66
C SER A 98 -5.74 -10.21 1.17
N TYR A 99 -5.17 -10.87 0.16
CA TYR A 99 -3.87 -10.54 -0.39
C TYR A 99 -4.00 -10.18 -1.86
N ALA A 100 -3.25 -9.17 -2.28
CA ALA A 100 -3.12 -8.75 -3.65
C ALA A 100 -1.64 -8.69 -4.02
N PHE A 101 -1.26 -9.39 -5.09
CA PHE A 101 0.14 -9.51 -5.50
C PHE A 101 0.28 -9.32 -7.00
N ASN A 102 1.43 -8.79 -7.40
CA ASN A 102 1.88 -8.77 -8.78
C ASN A 102 3.43 -8.93 -8.80
N GLN A 103 4.01 -9.01 -9.98
CA GLN A 103 5.45 -9.16 -10.17
C GLN A 103 6.21 -8.02 -9.49
N LYS A 104 7.23 -8.38 -8.70
CA LYS A 104 8.18 -7.40 -8.17
C LYS A 104 9.10 -6.91 -9.29
N ILE A 105 9.20 -5.60 -9.43
CA ILE A 105 10.08 -4.94 -10.42
C ILE A 105 11.23 -4.32 -9.64
N GLU A 106 12.46 -4.59 -10.08
CA GLU A 106 13.64 -4.01 -9.46
C GLU A 106 13.70 -2.50 -9.66
N GLY A 107 14.20 -1.80 -8.65
CA GLY A 107 14.31 -0.34 -8.63
C GLY A 107 13.54 0.30 -7.48
N TYR A 108 13.69 1.61 -7.38
CA TYR A 108 12.97 2.44 -6.42
C TYR A 108 12.25 3.54 -7.17
N TYR A 109 10.93 3.60 -7.01
CA TYR A 109 10.05 4.45 -7.80
C TYR A 109 9.28 5.38 -6.87
N HIS A 110 9.54 6.68 -7.00
CA HIS A 110 8.88 7.71 -6.20
C HIS A 110 7.39 7.82 -6.57
N GLY A 111 6.55 8.25 -5.63
CA GLY A 111 5.12 8.50 -5.85
C GLY A 111 4.23 7.26 -5.93
N THR A 112 4.79 6.04 -5.85
CA THR A 112 4.03 4.79 -5.92
C THR A 112 2.97 4.64 -4.82
N GLY A 113 3.23 5.14 -3.60
CA GLY A 113 2.23 5.15 -2.52
C GLY A 113 1.02 6.06 -2.82
N ASP A 114 1.24 7.17 -3.53
CA ASP A 114 0.16 8.08 -3.92
C ASP A 114 -0.66 7.56 -5.08
N VAL A 115 -0.01 6.94 -6.05
CA VAL A 115 -0.66 6.19 -7.13
C VAL A 115 -1.51 5.05 -6.56
N PHE A 116 -0.92 4.23 -5.67
CA PHE A 116 -1.62 3.12 -5.02
C PHE A 116 -2.84 3.60 -4.22
N GLY A 117 -2.65 4.60 -3.34
CA GLY A 117 -3.73 5.08 -2.48
C GLY A 117 -4.86 5.74 -3.27
N SER A 118 -4.54 6.43 -4.38
CA SER A 118 -5.54 7.03 -5.27
C SER A 118 -6.35 5.96 -6.00
N ALA A 119 -5.69 4.92 -6.50
CA ALA A 119 -6.35 3.82 -7.18
C ALA A 119 -7.22 2.96 -6.26
N LEU A 120 -6.75 2.70 -5.04
CA LEU A 120 -7.52 2.02 -3.99
C LEU A 120 -8.82 2.79 -3.71
N LEU A 121 -8.71 4.11 -3.50
CA LEU A 121 -9.87 4.97 -3.24
C LEU A 121 -10.83 4.99 -4.43
N ALA A 122 -10.31 5.07 -5.66
CA ALA A 122 -11.13 5.02 -6.86
C ALA A 122 -11.92 3.70 -6.98
N GLY A 123 -11.31 2.55 -6.65
CA GLY A 123 -12.00 1.27 -6.59
C GLY A 123 -13.15 1.27 -5.57
N LEU A 124 -12.86 1.74 -4.35
CA LEU A 124 -13.86 1.81 -3.26
C LEU A 124 -15.04 2.73 -3.64
N MET A 125 -14.76 3.90 -4.24
CA MET A 125 -15.79 4.82 -4.72
C MET A 125 -16.64 4.25 -5.87
N ARG A 126 -16.16 3.20 -6.54
CA ARG A 126 -16.88 2.44 -7.57
C ARG A 126 -17.57 1.20 -7.03
N ASN A 127 -17.82 1.14 -5.72
CA ASN A 127 -18.47 0.03 -5.01
C ASN A 127 -17.76 -1.31 -5.18
N LYS A 128 -16.45 -1.30 -5.45
CA LYS A 128 -15.62 -2.51 -5.37
C LYS A 128 -15.37 -2.85 -3.90
N THR A 129 -15.22 -4.14 -3.61
CA THR A 129 -14.81 -4.60 -2.28
C THR A 129 -13.40 -4.10 -1.93
N LEU A 130 -13.02 -4.18 -0.66
CA LEU A 130 -11.67 -3.83 -0.23
C LEU A 130 -10.61 -4.68 -0.94
N ALA A 131 -10.85 -5.98 -1.07
CA ALA A 131 -9.95 -6.91 -1.76
C ALA A 131 -9.81 -6.57 -3.26
N GLU A 132 -10.93 -6.38 -3.96
CA GLU A 132 -10.90 -5.97 -5.38
C GLU A 132 -10.20 -4.63 -5.59
N SER A 133 -10.48 -3.65 -4.73
CA SER A 133 -9.86 -2.32 -4.81
C SER A 133 -8.36 -2.38 -4.52
N THR A 134 -7.94 -3.25 -3.60
CA THR A 134 -6.52 -3.48 -3.30
C THR A 134 -5.82 -4.12 -4.50
N GLN A 135 -6.43 -5.13 -5.13
CA GLN A 135 -5.87 -5.75 -6.34
C GLN A 135 -5.76 -4.75 -7.50
N LEU A 136 -6.80 -3.94 -7.74
CA LEU A 136 -6.78 -2.87 -8.73
C LEU A 136 -5.64 -1.86 -8.48
N ALA A 137 -5.41 -1.50 -7.22
CA ALA A 137 -4.33 -0.59 -6.84
C ALA A 137 -2.95 -1.21 -7.06
N VAL A 138 -2.75 -2.49 -6.71
CA VAL A 138 -1.51 -3.23 -6.99
C VAL A 138 -1.25 -3.25 -8.50
N ASP A 139 -2.25 -3.65 -9.29
CA ASP A 139 -2.09 -3.80 -10.75
C ASP A 139 -1.80 -2.47 -11.44
N PHE A 140 -2.51 -1.40 -11.07
CA PHE A 140 -2.26 -0.06 -11.61
C PHE A 140 -0.85 0.45 -11.26
N THR A 141 -0.44 0.28 -10.01
CA THR A 141 0.88 0.73 -9.55
C THR A 141 1.99 -0.02 -10.27
N VAL A 142 1.88 -1.36 -10.36
CA VAL A 142 2.86 -2.19 -11.06
C VAL A 142 2.86 -1.92 -12.55
N GLY A 143 1.70 -1.72 -13.19
CA GLY A 143 1.61 -1.31 -14.59
C GLY A 143 2.36 -0.01 -14.86
N SER A 144 2.18 0.99 -13.99
CA SER A 144 2.87 2.29 -14.09
C SER A 144 4.39 2.13 -13.93
N ILE A 145 4.82 1.29 -12.97
CA ILE A 145 6.24 0.97 -12.78
C ILE A 145 6.83 0.25 -14.00
N LYS A 146 6.11 -0.70 -14.61
CA LYS A 146 6.57 -1.42 -15.81
C LYS A 146 6.86 -0.47 -16.97
N ARG A 147 5.99 0.52 -17.18
CA ARG A 147 6.16 1.52 -18.24
C ARG A 147 7.36 2.40 -17.99
N THR A 148 7.46 2.94 -16.78
CA THR A 148 8.61 3.74 -16.33
C THR A 148 9.92 2.98 -16.53
N HIS A 149 9.97 1.72 -16.10
CA HIS A 149 11.14 0.86 -16.25
C HIS A 149 11.49 0.60 -17.71
N ALA A 150 10.50 0.34 -18.56
CA ALA A 150 10.70 0.09 -19.99
C ALA A 150 11.14 1.34 -20.77
N ALA A 151 10.67 2.52 -20.37
CA ALA A 151 11.06 3.80 -20.96
C ALA A 151 12.50 4.20 -20.58
N GLY A 152 13.04 3.67 -19.48
CA GLY A 152 14.35 4.06 -18.97
C GLY A 152 14.34 5.48 -18.37
N ASP A 153 13.17 5.95 -17.95
CA ASP A 153 12.98 7.29 -17.42
C ASP A 153 13.67 7.46 -16.06
N ASP A 154 13.98 8.71 -15.75
CA ASP A 154 14.51 9.07 -14.44
C ASP A 154 13.41 8.91 -13.37
N VAL A 155 13.56 7.85 -12.56
CA VAL A 155 12.62 7.44 -11.50
C VAL A 155 12.32 8.53 -10.45
N ARG A 156 13.08 9.63 -10.43
CA ARG A 156 12.84 10.80 -9.56
C ARG A 156 11.59 11.59 -9.98
N PHE A 157 11.14 11.48 -11.23
CA PHE A 157 9.94 12.17 -11.71
C PHE A 157 8.62 11.44 -11.38
N GLY A 158 8.70 10.29 -10.71
CA GLY A 158 7.54 9.46 -10.41
C GLY A 158 7.44 8.28 -11.35
N VAL A 159 6.25 7.69 -11.44
CA VAL A 159 5.93 6.61 -12.36
C VAL A 159 5.03 7.12 -13.47
N ASP A 160 5.21 6.59 -14.68
CA ASP A 160 4.35 6.80 -15.83
C ASP A 160 3.00 6.12 -15.62
N PHE A 161 2.15 6.77 -14.82
CA PHE A 161 0.79 6.32 -14.57
C PHE A 161 -0.17 6.79 -15.68
N GLU A 162 0.19 7.86 -16.39
CA GLU A 162 -0.57 8.45 -17.49
C GLU A 162 -0.85 7.42 -18.59
N GLU A 163 0.18 6.69 -19.04
CA GLU A 163 0.04 5.64 -20.05
C GLU A 163 -0.64 4.37 -19.51
N GLU A 164 -0.71 4.20 -18.19
CA GLU A 164 -1.43 3.08 -17.56
C GLU A 164 -2.91 3.39 -17.27
N LEU A 165 -3.31 4.68 -17.25
CA LEU A 165 -4.70 5.10 -17.02
C LEU A 165 -5.72 4.37 -17.90
N PRO A 166 -5.50 4.15 -19.22
CA PRO A 166 -6.47 3.44 -20.03
C PRO A 166 -6.74 2.01 -19.54
N ASN A 167 -5.70 1.30 -19.09
CA ASN A 167 -5.86 -0.06 -18.54
C ASN A 167 -6.58 -0.02 -17.19
N PHE A 168 -6.22 0.94 -16.33
CA PHE A 168 -6.91 1.15 -15.06
C PHE A 168 -8.39 1.45 -15.22
N MET A 169 -8.75 2.31 -16.17
CA MET A 169 -10.15 2.64 -16.48
C MET A 169 -10.93 1.43 -17.00
N ARG A 170 -10.32 0.55 -17.82
CA ARG A 170 -10.93 -0.73 -18.21
C ARG A 170 -11.15 -1.64 -17.00
N ASN A 171 -10.15 -1.76 -16.12
CA ASN A 171 -10.25 -2.60 -14.92
C ASN A 171 -11.29 -2.08 -13.92
N LEU A 172 -11.52 -0.76 -13.88
CA LEU A 172 -12.62 -0.13 -13.14
C LEU A 172 -14.00 -0.29 -13.83
N GLY A 173 -14.05 -0.82 -15.05
CA GLY A 173 -15.27 -0.96 -15.84
C GLY A 173 -15.82 0.36 -16.39
N LEU A 174 -14.95 1.35 -16.60
CA LEU A 174 -15.30 2.65 -17.18
C LEU A 174 -15.12 2.70 -18.71
N LEU A 175 -14.31 1.80 -19.26
CA LEU A 175 -14.09 1.64 -20.69
C LEU A 175 -14.44 0.21 -21.10
N SER A 176 -14.96 0.03 -22.31
CA SER A 176 -15.09 -1.31 -22.91
C SER A 176 -13.71 -1.94 -23.12
N LYS A 177 -13.65 -3.26 -23.00
CA LYS A 177 -12.43 -4.04 -23.27
C LYS A 177 -11.99 -3.88 -24.73
#